data_AF-A0AAD9DED9-F1
#
_entry.id   AF-A0AAD9DED9-F1
#
_cell.length_a   1.000
_cell.length_b   1.000
_cell.length_c   1.000
_cell.angle_alpha   90.00
_cell.angle_beta   90.00
_cell.angle_gamma   90.00
#
_symmetry.space_group_name_H-M   'P 1'
#
loop_
_entity.id
_entity.type
_entity.pdbx_description
1 polymer ?
#
loop_
_entity_poly.entity_id
_entity_poly.type
_entity_poly.pdbx_seq_one_letter_code
_entity_poly.pdbx_strand_id
1 'polypeptide(L)'
;MSTKIEDFILLSGGDLSADIAEQINTKLSSIPTISSTHNIHKVLMSKSKEFKTALLEGPLAKPTTLAIFITQTIENEAPPEDAGACIRFFKRKTHPETLLTDKIQFAVLGLGDSNLLLDRQHTAAKDCNQVAQMLDVRLEALGGQRFCQRGESDERTGLLEVEPWIDLLVEKIKECL
;
A
#
# COMPACT_ATOMS: atom_id res chain seq x y z
N MET A 1 19.30 11.40 6.98
CA MET A 1 18.47 11.43 8.21
C MET A 1 17.18 10.71 7.88
N SER A 2 16.86 9.63 8.59
CA SER A 2 15.57 8.96 8.39
C SER A 2 14.45 9.87 8.89
N THR A 3 13.43 10.10 8.08
CA THR A 3 12.29 10.94 8.48
C THR A 3 11.48 10.18 9.53
N LYS A 4 11.35 10.76 10.73
CA LYS A 4 10.55 10.21 11.82
C LYS A 4 9.14 9.87 11.34
N ILE A 5 8.63 8.69 11.71
CA ILE A 5 7.23 8.31 11.49
C ILE A 5 6.44 8.54 12.77
N GLU A 6 5.22 9.04 12.68
CA GLU A 6 4.34 9.35 13.82
C GLU A 6 2.95 8.73 13.69
N ASP A 7 2.46 8.58 12.45
CA ASP A 7 1.14 8.02 12.17
C ASP A 7 1.22 7.00 11.02
N PHE A 8 0.38 5.98 11.09
CA PHE A 8 0.28 4.93 10.07
C PHE A 8 -1.12 4.92 9.48
N ILE A 9 -1.22 4.80 8.15
CA ILE A 9 -2.49 4.59 7.45
C ILE A 9 -2.39 3.26 6.71
N LEU A 10 -3.22 2.29 7.07
CA LEU A 10 -3.32 0.99 6.40
C LEU A 10 -4.50 1.05 5.42
N LEU A 11 -4.21 1.02 4.12
CA LEU A 11 -5.22 1.06 3.07
C LEU A 11 -5.41 -0.33 2.47
N SER A 12 -6.66 -0.79 2.46
CA SER A 12 -7.06 -2.08 1.90
C SER A 12 -8.31 -1.94 1.01
N GLY A 13 -8.46 -2.83 0.03
CA GLY A 13 -9.63 -2.94 -0.82
C GLY A 13 -9.85 -4.40 -1.22
N GLY A 14 -10.78 -5.08 -0.54
CA GLY A 14 -11.01 -6.52 -0.64
C GLY A 14 -10.58 -7.27 0.63
N ASP A 15 -11.17 -8.43 0.87
CA ASP A 15 -11.02 -9.19 2.13
C ASP A 15 -9.57 -9.63 2.37
N LEU A 16 -8.90 -10.21 1.38
CA LEU A 16 -7.50 -10.64 1.53
C LEU A 16 -6.59 -9.46 1.89
N SER A 17 -6.75 -8.32 1.22
CA SER A 17 -5.96 -7.13 1.55
C SER A 17 -6.25 -6.58 2.96
N ALA A 18 -7.47 -6.75 3.47
CA ALA A 18 -7.84 -6.36 4.83
C ALA A 18 -7.22 -7.31 5.88
N ASP A 19 -7.18 -8.61 5.61
CA ASP A 19 -6.53 -9.59 6.47
C ASP A 19 -5.02 -9.31 6.58
N ILE A 20 -4.35 -9.01 5.47
CA ILE A 20 -2.93 -8.62 5.50
C ILE A 20 -2.73 -7.28 6.22
N ALA A 21 -3.63 -6.33 6.06
CA ALA A 21 -3.60 -5.08 6.83
C ALA A 21 -3.72 -5.35 8.35
N GLU A 22 -4.50 -6.34 8.78
CA GLU A 22 -4.57 -6.74 10.19
C GLU A 22 -3.28 -7.38 10.70
N GLN A 23 -2.60 -8.18 9.86
CA GLN A 23 -1.30 -8.75 10.20
C GLN A 23 -0.26 -7.65 10.43
N ILE A 24 -0.22 -6.66 9.53
CA ILE A 24 0.64 -5.47 9.69
C ILE A 24 0.28 -4.72 10.96
N ASN A 25 -1.01 -4.46 11.20
CA ASN A 25 -1.48 -3.77 12.41
C ASN A 25 -1.04 -4.49 13.69
N THR A 26 -1.17 -5.81 13.72
CA THR A 26 -0.79 -6.63 14.88
C THR A 26 0.72 -6.57 15.13
N LYS A 27 1.55 -6.70 14.08
CA LYS A 27 3.01 -6.58 14.19
C LYS A 27 3.44 -5.18 14.63
N LEU A 28 2.85 -4.12 14.09
CA LEU A 28 3.14 -2.75 14.50
C LEU A 28 2.71 -2.49 15.94
N SER A 29 1.53 -2.94 16.34
CA SER A 29 1.01 -2.79 17.70
C SER A 29 1.81 -3.59 18.73
N SER A 30 2.54 -4.63 18.31
CA SER A 30 3.44 -5.38 19.19
C SER A 30 4.71 -4.60 19.58
N ILE A 31 5.01 -3.51 18.87
CA ILE A 31 6.18 -2.66 19.15
C ILE A 31 5.80 -1.65 20.26
N PRO A 32 6.50 -1.67 21.43
CA PRO A 32 6.11 -0.85 22.58
C PRO A 32 6.01 0.66 22.30
N THR A 33 6.95 1.20 21.52
CA THR A 33 6.96 2.63 21.14
C THR A 33 5.74 3.00 20.30
N ILE A 34 5.42 2.18 19.29
CA ILE A 34 4.27 2.40 18.40
C ILE A 34 2.98 2.31 19.22
N SER A 35 2.80 1.24 19.99
CA SER A 35 1.59 1.01 20.80
C SER A 35 1.27 2.13 21.78
N SER A 36 2.27 2.90 22.22
CA SER A 36 2.10 3.93 23.25
C SER A 36 1.94 5.34 22.69
N THR A 37 2.45 5.61 21.49
CA THR A 37 2.64 6.99 21.00
C THR A 37 2.19 7.24 19.57
N HIS A 38 1.88 6.20 18.80
CA HIS A 38 1.52 6.32 17.39
C HIS A 38 0.07 5.88 17.16
N ASN A 39 -0.58 6.47 16.18
CA ASN A 39 -1.91 6.06 15.76
C ASN A 39 -1.83 5.20 14.50
N ILE A 40 -2.57 4.09 14.48
CA ILE A 40 -2.73 3.25 13.29
C ILE A 40 -4.18 3.41 12.80
N HIS A 41 -4.33 3.96 11.60
CA HIS A 41 -5.61 4.25 10.97
C HIS A 41 -5.88 3.24 9.85
N LYS A 42 -6.96 2.48 9.95
CA LYS A 42 -7.41 1.58 8.89
C LYS A 42 -8.39 2.31 7.99
N VAL A 43 -8.12 2.36 6.68
CA VAL A 43 -8.92 3.11 5.71
C VAL A 43 -9.26 2.23 4.52
N LEU A 44 -10.56 2.11 4.23
CA LEU A 44 -11.02 1.35 3.05
C LEU A 44 -10.82 2.18 1.79
N MET A 45 -10.22 1.56 0.77
CA MET A 45 -10.00 2.18 -0.54
C MET A 45 -11.30 2.54 -1.28
N SER A 46 -12.42 1.90 -0.93
CA SER A 46 -13.75 2.19 -1.48
C SER A 46 -14.33 3.50 -0.94
N LYS A 47 -13.85 3.98 0.22
CA LYS A 47 -14.33 5.19 0.88
C LYS A 47 -13.58 6.42 0.42
N SER A 48 -13.97 6.91 -0.77
CA SER A 48 -13.23 7.98 -1.45
C SER A 48 -13.07 9.30 -0.69
N LYS A 49 -13.99 9.63 0.20
CA LYS A 49 -13.84 10.79 1.09
C LYS A 49 -12.78 10.53 2.15
N GLU A 50 -12.82 9.36 2.77
CA GLU A 50 -11.94 9.00 3.88
C GLU A 50 -10.48 8.91 3.45
N PHE A 51 -10.16 8.19 2.37
CA PHE A 51 -8.75 8.10 1.94
C PHE A 51 -8.19 9.44 1.48
N LYS A 52 -9.00 10.31 0.85
CA LYS A 52 -8.52 11.65 0.44
C LYS A 52 -8.26 12.52 1.66
N THR A 53 -9.18 12.49 2.63
CA THR A 53 -9.01 13.21 3.89
C THR A 53 -7.85 12.66 4.70
N ALA A 54 -7.49 11.38 4.60
CA ALA A 54 -6.32 10.85 5.31
C ALA A 54 -5.00 11.16 4.59
N LEU A 55 -4.98 11.13 3.25
CA LEU A 55 -3.75 11.20 2.46
C LEU A 55 -3.39 12.61 1.95
N LEU A 56 -4.37 13.49 1.77
CA LEU A 56 -4.18 14.78 1.07
C LEU A 56 -4.53 15.98 1.94
N GLU A 57 -5.51 15.80 2.81
CA GLU A 57 -6.11 16.83 3.65
C GLU A 57 -6.00 16.44 5.13
N GLY A 58 -6.47 17.29 6.04
CA GLY A 58 -6.55 16.92 7.46
C GLY A 58 -5.20 16.73 8.18
N PRO A 59 -5.25 16.21 9.42
CA PRO A 59 -4.08 16.15 10.30
C PRO A 59 -3.08 15.02 9.96
N LEU A 60 -3.51 14.02 9.19
CA LEU A 60 -2.68 12.89 8.78
C LEU A 60 -1.91 13.14 7.48
N ALA A 61 -2.25 14.17 6.70
CA ALA A 61 -1.54 14.50 5.47
C ALA A 61 -0.29 15.35 5.75
N LYS A 62 0.69 14.75 6.44
CA LYS A 62 2.01 15.32 6.78
C LYS A 62 3.17 14.35 6.48
N PRO A 63 4.42 14.83 6.31
CA PRO A 63 5.56 13.99 5.94
C PRO A 63 5.92 12.88 6.94
N THR A 64 5.47 13.01 8.19
CA THR A 64 5.67 12.01 9.26
C THR A 64 4.61 10.91 9.26
N THR A 65 3.69 10.89 8.29
CA THR A 65 2.68 9.84 8.13
C THR A 65 3.10 8.83 7.07
N LEU A 66 3.04 7.55 7.42
CA LEU A 66 3.31 6.42 6.52
C LEU A 66 1.99 5.79 6.04
N ALA A 67 1.71 5.93 4.75
CA ALA A 67 0.59 5.26 4.08
C ALA A 67 1.03 3.92 3.48
N ILE A 68 0.40 2.83 3.90
CA ILE A 68 0.72 1.47 3.49
C ILE A 68 -0.45 0.96 2.66
N PHE A 69 -0.24 0.80 1.36
CA PHE A 69 -1.25 0.33 0.41
C PHE A 69 -1.10 -1.18 0.23
N ILE A 70 -2.17 -1.92 0.54
CA ILE A 70 -2.27 -3.35 0.25
C ILE A 70 -3.29 -3.49 -0.89
N THR A 71 -2.82 -3.91 -2.06
CA THR A 71 -3.63 -3.93 -3.28
C THR A 71 -3.61 -5.28 -3.95
N GLN A 72 -4.79 -5.81 -4.27
CA GLN A 72 -4.91 -6.98 -5.10
C GLN A 72 -4.93 -6.62 -6.59
N THR A 73 -4.41 -7.52 -7.41
CA THR A 73 -4.64 -7.52 -8.86
C THR A 73 -5.50 -8.73 -9.21
N ILE A 74 -6.66 -8.48 -9.81
CA ILE A 74 -7.58 -9.50 -10.29
C ILE A 74 -7.46 -9.65 -11.83
N GLU A 75 -8.37 -10.37 -12.46
CA GLU A 75 -8.36 -10.60 -13.90
C GLU A 75 -8.28 -9.27 -14.69
N ASN A 76 -7.58 -9.33 -15.83
CA ASN A 76 -7.36 -8.19 -16.73
C ASN A 76 -6.57 -7.02 -16.10
N GLU A 77 -5.62 -7.33 -15.21
CA GLU A 77 -4.71 -6.34 -14.60
C GLU A 77 -5.48 -5.24 -13.84
N ALA A 78 -6.65 -5.60 -13.29
CA ALA A 78 -7.57 -4.67 -12.66
C ALA A 78 -7.47 -4.77 -11.13
N PRO A 79 -7.77 -3.69 -10.38
CA PRO A 79 -8.00 -3.80 -8.96
C PRO A 79 -9.37 -4.47 -8.68
N PRO A 80 -9.56 -5.08 -7.49
CA PRO A 80 -10.90 -5.44 -7.04
C PRO A 80 -11.78 -4.18 -6.94
N GLU A 81 -13.11 -4.37 -6.97
CA GLU A 81 -14.09 -3.28 -6.95
C GLU A 81 -13.85 -2.30 -5.80
N ASP A 82 -13.58 -2.83 -4.60
CA ASP A 82 -13.34 -2.05 -3.40
C ASP A 82 -12.03 -1.24 -3.40
N ALA A 83 -11.07 -1.58 -4.27
CA ALA A 83 -9.87 -0.77 -4.47
C ALA A 83 -10.03 0.23 -5.65
N GLY A 84 -11.01 0.00 -6.54
CA GLY A 84 -11.15 0.72 -7.80
C GLY A 84 -11.28 2.24 -7.65
N ALA A 85 -11.95 2.73 -6.61
CA ALA A 85 -12.09 4.17 -6.37
C ALA A 85 -10.76 4.86 -6.05
N CYS A 86 -9.94 4.25 -5.19
CA CYS A 86 -8.61 4.73 -4.80
C CYS A 86 -7.63 4.66 -5.98
N ILE A 87 -7.54 3.51 -6.63
CA ILE A 87 -6.62 3.30 -7.76
C ILE A 87 -6.96 4.27 -8.92
N ARG A 88 -8.24 4.40 -9.27
CA ARG A 88 -8.69 5.33 -10.31
C ARG A 88 -8.39 6.78 -9.96
N PHE A 89 -8.43 7.16 -8.68
CA PHE A 89 -8.09 8.52 -8.25
C PHE A 89 -6.62 8.84 -8.56
N PHE A 90 -5.68 8.05 -8.02
CA PHE A 90 -4.24 8.30 -8.23
C PHE A 90 -3.80 8.15 -9.69
N LYS A 91 -4.45 7.28 -10.48
CA LYS A 91 -4.18 7.10 -11.91
C LYS A 91 -4.51 8.32 -12.77
N ARG A 92 -5.32 9.28 -12.29
CA ARG A 92 -5.72 10.44 -13.11
C ARG A 92 -4.50 11.27 -13.52
N LYS A 93 -4.33 11.45 -14.83
CA LYS A 93 -3.25 12.27 -15.42
C LYS A 93 -3.39 13.77 -15.16
N THR A 94 -4.58 14.21 -14.75
CA THR A 94 -4.87 15.63 -14.46
C THR A 94 -4.36 16.09 -13.10
N HIS A 95 -3.87 15.18 -12.25
CA HIS A 95 -3.27 15.56 -10.98
C HIS A 95 -1.93 16.28 -11.21
N PRO A 96 -1.65 17.35 -10.44
CA PRO A 96 -0.31 17.93 -10.43
C PRO A 96 0.69 16.91 -9.91
N GLU A 97 1.93 16.96 -10.40
CA GLU A 97 3.04 16.11 -9.94
C GLU A 97 3.44 16.38 -8.48
N THR A 98 2.89 17.44 -7.87
CA THR A 98 3.14 17.82 -6.47
C THR A 98 1.99 17.43 -5.54
N LEU A 99 1.05 16.60 -5.98
CA LEU A 99 -0.17 16.28 -5.21
C LEU A 99 0.13 15.74 -3.80
N LEU A 100 1.19 14.94 -3.67
CA LEU A 100 1.62 14.26 -2.45
C LEU A 100 2.88 14.86 -1.83
N THR A 101 3.41 15.95 -2.40
CA THR A 101 4.59 16.66 -1.86
C THR A 101 4.30 17.10 -0.42
N ASP A 102 5.20 16.73 0.49
CA ASP A 102 5.10 16.98 1.92
C ASP A 102 3.81 16.46 2.57
N LYS A 103 3.14 15.47 1.96
CA LYS A 103 1.88 14.92 2.48
C LYS A 103 2.02 13.58 3.16
N ILE A 104 2.78 12.65 2.60
CA ILE A 104 2.91 11.29 3.13
C ILE A 104 4.19 10.65 2.61
N GLN A 105 4.70 9.71 3.39
CA GLN A 105 5.56 8.64 2.89
C GLN A 105 4.67 7.44 2.53
N PHE A 106 5.10 6.58 1.61
CA PHE A 106 4.28 5.44 1.19
C PHE A 106 5.03 4.12 1.05
N ALA A 107 4.34 3.02 1.30
CA ALA A 107 4.76 1.66 0.98
C ALA A 107 3.63 0.94 0.25
N VAL A 108 3.96 0.02 -0.67
CA VAL A 108 2.96 -0.74 -1.44
C VAL A 108 3.28 -2.23 -1.36
N LEU A 109 2.26 -3.03 -1.06
CA LEU A 109 2.28 -4.49 -1.17
C LEU A 109 1.23 -4.92 -2.20
N GLY A 110 1.70 -5.54 -3.27
CA GLY A 110 0.88 -6.22 -4.26
C GLY A 110 0.54 -7.64 -3.81
N LEU A 111 -0.74 -7.98 -3.95
CA LEU A 111 -1.28 -9.31 -3.78
C LEU A 111 -1.77 -9.80 -5.14
N GLY A 112 -0.91 -10.53 -5.85
CA GLY A 112 -1.22 -11.05 -7.17
C GLY A 112 -1.69 -12.50 -7.12
N ASP A 113 -2.35 -12.95 -8.17
CA ASP A 113 -2.60 -14.37 -8.41
C ASP A 113 -2.22 -14.72 -9.85
N SER A 114 -1.11 -15.42 -10.00
CA SER A 114 -0.65 -15.84 -11.33
C SER A 114 -1.56 -16.88 -12.00
N ASN A 115 -2.51 -17.49 -11.28
CA ASN A 115 -3.55 -18.31 -11.90
C ASN A 115 -4.52 -17.49 -12.76
N LEU A 116 -4.66 -16.18 -12.51
CA LEU A 116 -5.52 -15.26 -13.26
C LEU A 116 -4.92 -14.80 -14.58
N LEU A 117 -3.65 -15.16 -14.84
CA LEU A 117 -2.92 -14.87 -16.06
C LEU A 117 -3.33 -15.88 -17.14
N LEU A 118 -4.54 -15.71 -17.67
CA LEU A 118 -5.10 -16.58 -18.71
C LEU A 118 -4.35 -16.44 -20.04
N ASP A 119 -3.19 -17.09 -20.14
CA ASP A 119 -2.68 -17.72 -21.36
C ASP A 119 -1.73 -18.87 -20.96
N ARG A 120 -2.32 -20.05 -20.78
CA ARG A 120 -1.64 -21.30 -20.40
C ARG A 120 -0.72 -21.85 -21.51
N GLN A 121 -0.60 -21.18 -22.66
CA GLN A 121 0.20 -21.68 -23.79
C GLN A 121 1.37 -20.77 -24.20
N HIS A 122 1.35 -19.46 -23.92
CA HIS A 122 2.41 -18.56 -24.39
C HIS A 122 2.96 -17.53 -23.41
N THR A 123 2.75 -17.68 -22.10
CA THR A 123 3.23 -16.64 -21.16
C THR A 123 4.37 -17.15 -20.28
N ALA A 124 5.58 -16.68 -20.60
CA ALA A 124 6.55 -16.39 -19.55
C ALA A 124 5.81 -15.60 -18.46
N ALA A 125 6.00 -15.96 -17.18
CA ALA A 125 5.26 -15.42 -16.04
C ALA A 125 4.83 -13.98 -16.29
N LYS A 126 3.57 -13.74 -16.67
CA LYS A 126 3.04 -12.39 -16.63
C LYS A 126 3.16 -11.97 -15.18
N ASP A 127 3.56 -10.73 -14.95
CA ASP A 127 3.47 -10.18 -13.62
C ASP A 127 2.02 -10.32 -13.13
N CYS A 128 1.77 -10.68 -11.87
CA CYS A 128 0.41 -10.73 -11.33
C CYS A 128 0.12 -9.54 -10.40
N ASN A 129 0.99 -8.53 -10.36
CA ASN A 129 0.94 -7.43 -9.42
C ASN A 129 0.79 -6.05 -10.09
N GLN A 130 0.28 -5.98 -11.33
CA GLN A 130 0.20 -4.74 -12.13
C GLN A 130 -0.43 -3.55 -11.41
N VAL A 131 -1.45 -3.78 -10.58
CA VAL A 131 -2.10 -2.70 -9.81
C VAL A 131 -1.11 -2.05 -8.85
N ALA A 132 -0.35 -2.87 -8.12
CA ALA A 132 0.65 -2.41 -7.16
C ALA A 132 1.82 -1.70 -7.88
N GLN A 133 2.27 -2.25 -9.01
CA GLN A 133 3.35 -1.66 -9.81
C GLN A 133 2.98 -0.28 -10.33
N MET A 134 1.80 -0.17 -10.94
CA MET A 134 1.28 1.10 -11.42
C MET A 134 1.08 2.10 -10.28
N LEU A 135 0.52 1.66 -9.15
CA LEU A 135 0.28 2.52 -8.01
C LEU A 135 1.59 3.06 -7.41
N ASP A 136 2.57 2.21 -7.15
CA ASP A 136 3.87 2.60 -6.58
C ASP A 136 4.57 3.67 -7.42
N VAL A 137 4.69 3.44 -8.73
CA VAL A 137 5.28 4.42 -9.66
C VAL A 137 4.46 5.71 -9.68
N ARG A 138 3.13 5.61 -9.64
CA ARG A 138 2.27 6.78 -9.70
C ARG A 138 2.33 7.62 -8.42
N LEU A 139 2.42 7.01 -7.24
CA LEU A 139 2.53 7.71 -5.97
C LEU A 139 3.85 8.52 -5.91
N GLU A 140 4.96 7.93 -6.37
CA GLU A 140 6.24 8.64 -6.49
C GLU A 140 6.16 9.81 -7.49
N ALA A 141 5.59 9.57 -8.67
CA ALA A 141 5.40 10.60 -9.70
C ALA A 141 4.44 11.74 -9.28
N LEU A 142 3.67 11.54 -8.21
CA LEU A 142 2.82 12.56 -7.60
C LEU A 142 3.49 13.29 -6.43
N GLY A 143 4.79 13.06 -6.20
CA GLY A 143 5.58 13.72 -5.18
C GLY A 143 5.57 13.01 -3.82
N GLY A 144 4.99 11.81 -3.74
CA GLY A 144 5.05 10.98 -2.55
C GLY A 144 6.46 10.42 -2.35
N GLN A 145 6.89 10.26 -1.11
CA GLN A 145 8.19 9.68 -0.80
C GLN A 145 8.06 8.17 -0.56
N ARG A 146 8.67 7.34 -1.42
CA ARG A 146 8.69 5.89 -1.24
C ARG A 146 9.45 5.54 0.05
N PHE A 147 8.77 4.90 0.99
CA PHE A 147 9.31 4.48 2.27
C PHE A 147 10.15 3.22 2.14
N CYS A 148 9.67 2.17 1.49
CA CYS A 148 10.43 0.94 1.20
C CYS A 148 10.12 0.42 -0.20
N GLN A 149 10.91 -0.54 -0.67
CA GLN A 149 10.63 -1.19 -1.95
C GLN A 149 9.26 -1.86 -1.90
N ARG A 150 8.51 -1.74 -3.00
CA ARG A 150 7.23 -2.43 -3.19
C ARG A 150 7.40 -3.94 -2.99
N GLY A 151 6.48 -4.54 -2.27
CA GLY A 151 6.34 -5.99 -2.14
C GLY A 151 5.41 -6.54 -3.21
N GLU A 152 5.67 -7.76 -3.66
CA GLU A 152 4.86 -8.48 -4.65
C GLU A 152 4.74 -9.92 -4.17
N SER A 153 3.51 -10.42 -4.06
CA SER A 153 3.22 -11.80 -3.69
C SER A 153 2.37 -12.50 -4.74
N ASP A 154 2.30 -13.83 -4.63
CA ASP A 154 1.54 -14.69 -5.54
C ASP A 154 0.65 -15.65 -4.74
N GLU A 155 -0.67 -15.55 -4.88
CA GLU A 155 -1.62 -16.47 -4.24
C GLU A 155 -1.36 -17.92 -4.67
N ARG A 156 -0.88 -18.15 -5.90
CA ARG A 156 -0.51 -19.50 -6.39
C ARG A 156 0.62 -20.12 -5.58
N THR A 157 1.54 -19.32 -5.03
CA THR A 157 2.64 -19.82 -4.18
C THR A 157 2.24 -19.91 -2.71
N GLY A 158 1.02 -19.48 -2.35
CA GLY A 158 0.55 -19.41 -0.98
C GLY A 158 0.98 -18.14 -0.24
N LEU A 159 1.25 -17.04 -0.97
CA LEU A 159 1.59 -15.73 -0.39
C LEU A 159 2.87 -15.73 0.47
N LEU A 160 3.83 -16.60 0.15
CA LEU A 160 5.06 -16.79 0.94
C LEU A 160 5.90 -15.51 1.07
N GLU A 161 5.73 -14.56 0.16
CA GLU A 161 6.45 -13.29 0.09
C GLU A 161 5.89 -12.22 1.03
N VAL A 162 4.65 -12.39 1.53
CA VAL A 162 3.99 -11.40 2.38
C VAL A 162 4.70 -11.22 3.71
N GLU A 163 4.94 -12.30 4.45
CA GLU A 163 5.57 -12.23 5.78
C GLU A 163 6.98 -11.64 5.74
N PRO A 164 7.89 -12.08 4.83
CA PRO A 164 9.20 -11.44 4.67
C PRO A 164 9.13 -9.95 4.35
N TRP A 165 8.15 -9.52 3.55
CA TRP A 165 7.97 -8.10 3.24
C TRP A 165 7.48 -7.30 4.44
N ILE A 166 6.55 -7.85 5.24
CA ILE A 166 6.10 -7.20 6.47
C ILE A 166 7.26 -7.09 7.46
N ASP A 167 8.10 -8.12 7.61
CA ASP A 167 9.28 -8.05 8.47
C ASP A 167 10.26 -6.95 8.02
N LEU A 168 10.53 -6.84 6.71
CA LEU A 168 11.36 -5.77 6.17
C LEU A 168 10.77 -4.37 6.44
N LEU A 169 9.46 -4.21 6.22
CA LEU A 169 8.74 -2.98 6.50
C LEU A 169 8.86 -2.60 7.98
N VAL A 170 8.66 -3.56 8.87
CA VAL A 170 8.70 -3.37 10.33
C VAL A 170 10.10 -3.00 10.81
N GLU A 171 11.14 -3.70 10.33
CA GLU A 171 12.53 -3.35 10.67
C GLU A 171 12.87 -1.94 10.23
N LYS A 172 12.45 -1.53 9.02
CA LYS A 172 12.67 -0.17 8.55
C LYS A 172 11.90 0.87 9.39
N ILE A 173 10.68 0.56 9.82
CA ILE A 173 9.92 1.45 10.72
C ILE A 173 10.67 1.64 12.03
N LYS A 174 11.25 0.59 12.62
CA LYS A 174 12.02 0.68 13.87
C LYS A 174 13.23 1.62 13.77
N GLU A 175 13.83 1.76 12.58
CA GLU A 175 14.92 2.74 12.33
C GLU A 175 14.45 4.21 12.37
N CYS A 176 13.13 4.44 12.31
CA CYS A 176 12.51 5.77 12.26
C CYS A 176 11.77 6.17 13.56
N LEU A 177 11.75 5.30 14.57
CA LEU A 177 11.08 5.52 15.86
C LEU A 177 11.93 6.37 16.83
#